data_AF-A0A9D8XBP6-F1
#
_entry.id   AF-A0A9D8XBP6-F1
#
_cell.length_a   1.000
_cell.length_b   1.000
_cell.length_c   1.000
_cell.angle_alpha   90.00
_cell.angle_beta   90.00
_cell.angle_gamma   90.00
#
_symmetry.space_group_name_H-M   'P 1'
#
loop_
_entity.id
_entity.type
_entity.pdbx_description
1 polymer ?
#
loop_
_entity_poly.entity_id
_entity_poly.type
_entity_poly.pdbx_seq_one_letter_code
_entity_poly.pdbx_strand_id
1 'polypeptide(L)'
;MKRTFLDWEKPCIPTLAEYLLDQCRLGDSNFFDLSGYVLVFPNRAASKRFLTVLSDHAWKNQWTIEPPRVRHMGDFLELLYEQKMPFASVLTQQVVWMQAIRETAENAPELFAAMYPNAPEADALTDWLQLGMEMTEYFQELVRESLDFGTVWEIC
;
A
#
# COMPACT_ATOMS: atom_id res chain seq x y z
N MET A 1 -14.11 15.76 -14.35
CA MET A 1 -13.95 15.13 -13.02
C MET A 1 -14.44 16.12 -11.98
N LYS A 2 -15.41 15.76 -11.13
CA LYS A 2 -15.95 16.64 -10.07
C LYS A 2 -15.28 16.27 -8.74
N ARG A 3 -14.60 17.23 -8.10
CA ARG A 3 -14.01 17.06 -6.76
C ARG A 3 -14.97 17.63 -5.72
N THR A 4 -15.40 16.81 -4.78
CA THR A 4 -16.21 17.23 -3.63
C THR A 4 -15.38 17.05 -2.37
N PHE A 5 -15.38 18.07 -1.51
CA PHE A 5 -14.75 18.02 -0.20
C PHE A 5 -15.84 17.90 0.87
N LEU A 6 -15.72 16.91 1.76
CA LEU A 6 -16.72 16.57 2.77
C LEU A 6 -16.50 17.23 4.13
N ASP A 7 -15.72 18.32 4.17
CA ASP A 7 -15.32 19.06 5.39
C ASP A 7 -14.61 18.22 6.48
N TRP A 8 -14.28 18.85 7.61
CA TRP A 8 -13.61 18.25 8.78
C TRP A 8 -14.40 18.49 10.07
N GLU A 9 -15.63 18.99 9.99
CA GLU A 9 -16.43 19.31 11.17
C GLU A 9 -16.94 18.04 11.87
N LYS A 10 -17.09 16.96 11.10
CA LYS A 10 -17.52 15.65 11.58
C LYS A 10 -16.47 14.58 11.25
N PRO A 11 -16.46 13.44 11.97
CA PRO A 11 -15.59 12.32 11.62
C PRO A 11 -15.79 11.88 10.16
N CYS A 12 -14.70 11.83 9.41
CA CYS A 12 -14.71 11.61 7.97
C CYS A 12 -15.46 10.34 7.52
N ILE A 13 -15.36 9.24 8.27
CA ILE A 13 -16.00 7.96 7.90
C ILE A 13 -17.54 8.03 7.93
N PRO A 14 -18.19 8.45 9.03
CA PRO A 14 -19.62 8.74 9.04
C PRO A 14 -20.06 9.69 7.94
N THR A 15 -19.36 10.81 7.76
CA THR A 15 -19.71 11.81 6.72
C THR A 15 -19.67 11.21 5.33
N LEU A 16 -18.65 10.39 5.02
CA LEU A 16 -18.55 9.68 3.74
C LEU A 16 -19.71 8.71 3.53
N ALA A 17 -20.11 7.97 4.56
CA ALA A 17 -21.23 7.03 4.47
C ALA A 17 -22.55 7.76 4.18
N GLU A 18 -22.83 8.84 4.92
CA GLU A 18 -24.01 9.68 4.69
C GLU A 18 -24.01 10.28 3.28
N TYR A 19 -22.87 10.80 2.84
CA TYR A 19 -22.71 11.36 1.50
C TYR A 19 -23.03 10.34 0.40
N LEU A 20 -22.46 9.12 0.48
CA LEU A 20 -22.68 8.09 -0.54
C LEU A 20 -24.13 7.60 -0.57
N LEU A 21 -24.75 7.42 0.59
CA LEU A 21 -26.15 7.00 0.68
C LEU A 21 -27.09 8.05 0.09
N ASP A 22 -26.81 9.33 0.32
CA ASP A 22 -27.57 10.44 -0.29
C ASP A 22 -27.43 10.44 -1.83
N GLN A 23 -26.21 10.23 -2.34
CA GLN A 23 -25.97 10.17 -3.80
C GLN A 23 -26.66 8.97 -4.48
N CYS A 24 -26.82 7.84 -3.78
CA CYS A 24 -27.35 6.61 -4.35
C CYS A 24 -28.85 6.44 -4.10
N ARG A 25 -29.48 7.37 -3.40
CA ARG A 25 -30.89 7.30 -3.07
C ARG A 25 -31.74 7.46 -4.33
N LEU A 26 -32.27 6.35 -4.82
CA LEU A 26 -33.23 6.32 -5.93
C LEU A 26 -34.64 6.18 -5.35
N GLY A 27 -35.32 7.31 -5.20
CA GLY A 27 -36.71 7.39 -4.72
C GLY A 27 -36.91 6.87 -3.30
N ASP A 28 -38.10 6.30 -3.04
CA ASP A 28 -38.49 5.74 -1.74
C ASP A 28 -38.07 4.27 -1.56
N SER A 29 -37.06 3.80 -2.29
CA SER A 29 -36.57 2.44 -2.14
C SER A 29 -35.70 2.30 -0.88
N ASN A 30 -35.85 1.18 -0.18
CA ASN A 30 -34.98 0.80 0.94
C ASN A 30 -33.72 0.06 0.47
N PHE A 31 -33.38 0.15 -0.83
CA PHE A 31 -32.25 -0.52 -1.43
C PHE A 31 -31.24 0.50 -1.95
N PHE A 32 -29.99 0.36 -1.53
CA PHE A 32 -28.89 1.23 -1.93
C PHE A 32 -27.81 0.39 -2.60
N ASP A 33 -27.62 0.60 -3.90
CA ASP A 33 -26.56 -0.07 -4.66
C ASP A 33 -25.29 0.78 -4.68
N LEU A 34 -24.28 0.36 -3.91
CA LEU A 34 -22.95 0.98 -3.92
C LEU A 34 -21.93 0.19 -4.76
N SER A 35 -22.33 -0.90 -5.43
CA SER A 35 -21.40 -1.80 -6.14
C SER A 35 -20.62 -1.12 -7.28
N GLY A 36 -21.17 -0.03 -7.83
CA GLY A 36 -20.53 0.82 -8.84
C GLY A 36 -19.44 1.75 -8.29
N TYR A 37 -19.30 1.88 -6.97
CA TYR A 37 -18.31 2.75 -6.33
C TYR A 37 -17.04 1.98 -5.99
N VAL A 38 -15.89 2.62 -6.26
CA VAL A 38 -14.58 2.18 -5.78
C VAL A 38 -14.11 3.17 -4.73
N LEU A 39 -13.97 2.70 -3.49
CA LEU A 39 -13.52 3.50 -2.36
C LEU A 39 -12.10 3.11 -1.97
N VAL A 40 -11.23 4.11 -1.89
CA VAL A 40 -9.82 3.93 -1.53
C VAL A 40 -9.62 4.45 -0.12
N PHE A 41 -9.13 3.58 0.75
CA PHE A 41 -8.83 3.91 2.15
C PHE A 41 -7.32 3.88 2.42
N PRO A 42 -6.82 4.66 3.38
CA PRO A 42 -5.41 4.65 3.74
C PRO A 42 -4.96 3.31 4.34
N ASN A 43 -5.87 2.58 5.00
CA ASN A 43 -5.59 1.29 5.60
C ASN A 43 -6.86 0.44 5.81
N ARG A 44 -6.65 -0.82 6.22
CA ARG A 44 -7.73 -1.79 6.48
C ARG A 44 -8.62 -1.43 7.68
N ALA A 45 -8.08 -0.71 8.67
CA ALA A 45 -8.87 -0.29 9.82
C ALA A 45 -9.94 0.74 9.43
N ALA A 46 -9.57 1.70 8.58
CA ALA A 46 -10.49 2.72 8.07
C ALA A 46 -11.61 2.10 7.22
N SER A 47 -11.26 1.19 6.30
CA SER A 47 -12.27 0.52 5.47
C SER A 47 -13.21 -0.39 6.27
N LYS A 48 -12.68 -1.14 7.24
CA LYS A 48 -13.50 -1.96 8.14
C LYS A 48 -14.47 -1.09 8.93
N ARG A 49 -14.00 0.04 9.48
CA ARG A 49 -14.84 0.97 10.22
C ARG A 49 -15.93 1.57 9.34
N PHE A 50 -15.63 1.91 8.09
CA PHE A 50 -16.61 2.38 7.13
C PHE A 50 -17.71 1.34 6.84
N LEU A 51 -17.33 0.08 6.57
CA LEU A 51 -18.30 -0.98 6.36
C LEU A 51 -19.18 -1.23 7.60
N THR A 52 -18.61 -1.16 8.80
CA THR A 52 -19.39 -1.23 10.05
C THR A 52 -20.41 -0.09 10.14
N VAL A 53 -20.01 1.15 9.82
CA VAL A 53 -20.94 2.29 9.81
C VAL A 53 -22.06 2.07 8.80
N LEU A 54 -21.77 1.58 7.59
CA LEU A 54 -22.80 1.24 6.62
C LEU A 54 -23.76 0.15 7.14
N SER A 55 -23.22 -0.92 7.74
CA SER A 55 -24.04 -1.98 8.34
C SER A 55 -24.93 -1.44 9.47
N ASP A 56 -24.42 -0.54 10.30
CA ASP A 56 -25.18 0.11 11.37
C ASP A 56 -26.34 0.96 10.79
N HIS A 57 -26.09 1.69 9.70
CA HIS A 57 -27.14 2.44 8.99
C HIS A 57 -28.18 1.51 8.39
N ALA A 58 -27.75 0.44 7.71
CA ALA A 58 -28.65 -0.56 7.14
C ALA A 58 -29.56 -1.17 8.20
N TRP A 59 -28.97 -1.59 9.32
CA TRP A 59 -29.71 -2.19 10.43
C TRP A 59 -30.72 -1.21 11.06
N LYS A 60 -30.28 0.00 11.40
CA LYS A 60 -31.13 1.00 12.08
C LYS A 60 -32.32 1.46 11.22
N ASN A 61 -32.15 1.53 9.90
CA ASN A 61 -33.16 2.07 9.00
C ASN A 61 -33.88 0.99 8.18
N GLN A 62 -33.61 -0.30 8.45
CA GLN A 62 -34.12 -1.43 7.67
C GLN A 62 -33.81 -1.32 6.17
N TRP A 63 -32.63 -0.80 5.84
CA TRP A 63 -32.15 -0.72 4.47
C TRP A 63 -31.37 -1.96 4.08
N THR A 64 -31.43 -2.29 2.80
CA THR A 64 -30.53 -3.24 2.15
C THR A 64 -29.48 -2.43 1.40
N ILE A 65 -28.20 -2.67 1.69
CA ILE A 65 -27.08 -1.96 1.08
C ILE A 65 -26.18 -2.99 0.38
N GLU A 66 -26.05 -2.90 -0.93
CA GLU A 66 -25.01 -3.62 -1.68
C GLU A 66 -23.69 -2.86 -1.50
N PRO A 67 -22.63 -3.48 -0.95
CA PRO A 67 -21.43 -2.75 -0.53
C PRO A 67 -20.57 -2.26 -1.71
N PRO A 68 -19.79 -1.18 -1.52
CA PRO A 68 -18.85 -0.72 -2.53
C PRO A 68 -17.60 -1.59 -2.61
N ARG A 69 -16.87 -1.47 -3.72
CA ARG A 69 -15.55 -2.09 -3.86
C ARG A 69 -14.54 -1.30 -3.04
N VAL A 70 -13.97 -1.95 -2.02
CA VAL A 70 -12.93 -1.36 -1.17
C VAL A 70 -11.55 -1.70 -1.75
N ARG A 71 -10.68 -0.68 -1.83
CA ARG A 71 -9.25 -0.79 -2.17
C ARG A 71 -8.41 0.00 -1.17
N HIS A 72 -7.13 -0.33 -1.07
CA HIS A 72 -6.19 0.40 -0.21
C HIS A 72 -5.17 1.11 -1.09
N MET A 73 -4.50 2.13 -0.55
CA MET A 73 -3.62 2.99 -1.34
C MET A 73 -2.52 2.19 -2.09
N GLY A 74 -2.02 1.09 -1.50
CA GLY A 74 -1.10 0.16 -2.15
C GLY A 74 -1.70 -0.59 -3.36
N ASP A 75 -2.96 -1.00 -3.28
CA ASP A 75 -3.66 -1.73 -4.36
C ASP A 75 -4.25 -0.77 -5.42
N PHE A 76 -4.33 0.54 -5.12
CA PHE A 76 -4.98 1.51 -5.99
C PHE A 76 -4.12 1.89 -7.19
N LEU A 77 -2.79 1.91 -7.04
CA LEU A 77 -1.88 2.14 -8.16
C LEU A 77 -2.05 1.08 -9.25
N GLU A 78 -2.45 -0.14 -8.88
CA GLU A 78 -2.69 -1.26 -9.80
C GLU A 78 -3.94 -1.07 -10.68
N LEU A 79 -4.87 -0.18 -10.30
CA LEU A 79 -6.01 0.19 -11.14
C LEU A 79 -5.68 1.32 -12.13
N LEU A 80 -4.59 2.05 -11.87
CA LEU A 80 -4.15 3.16 -12.70
C LEU A 80 -3.15 2.72 -13.79
N TYR A 81 -2.53 1.54 -13.63
CA TYR A 81 -1.59 0.99 -14.60
C TYR A 81 -1.78 -0.52 -14.76
N GLU A 82 -1.86 -0.99 -16.01
CA GLU A 82 -1.71 -2.41 -16.29
C GLU A 82 -0.29 -2.86 -15.89
N GLN A 83 -0.22 -3.80 -14.95
CA GLN A 83 1.05 -4.42 -14.58
C GLN A 83 1.63 -5.14 -15.80
N LYS A 84 2.79 -4.71 -16.26
CA LYS A 84 3.50 -5.36 -17.38
C LYS A 84 4.07 -6.73 -17.00
N MET A 85 4.32 -6.95 -15.71
CA MET A 85 4.92 -8.15 -15.13
C MET A 85 4.32 -8.39 -13.72
N PRO A 86 4.21 -9.65 -13.28
CA PRO A 86 3.80 -9.95 -11.92
C PRO A 86 4.82 -9.42 -10.91
N PHE A 87 4.34 -9.00 -9.73
CA PHE A 87 5.23 -8.63 -8.63
C PHE A 87 6.08 -9.81 -8.17
N ALA A 88 7.35 -9.54 -7.88
CA ALA A 88 8.24 -10.52 -7.27
C ALA A 88 7.74 -10.87 -5.86
N SER A 89 7.74 -12.16 -5.52
CA SER A 89 7.45 -12.60 -4.15
C SER A 89 8.49 -12.05 -3.17
N VAL A 90 8.16 -11.98 -1.87
CA VAL A 90 9.09 -11.52 -0.83
C VAL A 90 10.42 -12.29 -0.88
N LEU A 91 10.36 -13.61 -1.02
CA LEU A 91 11.55 -14.46 -1.14
C LEU A 91 12.35 -14.13 -2.41
N THR A 92 11.66 -13.93 -3.54
CA THR A 92 12.31 -13.53 -4.79
C THR A 92 13.04 -12.20 -4.63
N GLN A 93 12.43 -11.22 -3.98
CA GLN A 93 13.06 -9.92 -3.72
C GLN A 93 14.31 -10.05 -2.86
N GLN A 94 14.25 -10.84 -1.78
CA GLN A 94 15.40 -11.09 -0.89
C GLN A 94 16.57 -11.76 -1.63
N VAL A 95 16.28 -12.77 -2.47
CA VAL A 95 17.30 -13.45 -3.26
C VAL A 95 17.92 -12.53 -4.32
N VAL A 96 17.12 -11.68 -4.96
CA VAL A 96 17.61 -10.70 -5.93
C VAL A 96 18.52 -9.66 -5.24
N TRP A 97 18.13 -9.16 -4.06
CA TRP A 97 18.98 -8.27 -3.29
C TRP A 97 20.29 -8.94 -2.88
N MET A 98 20.24 -10.16 -2.36
CA MET A 98 21.43 -10.94 -2.06
C MET A 98 22.36 -11.06 -3.28
N GLN A 99 21.82 -11.38 -4.46
CA GLN A 99 22.60 -11.47 -5.70
C GLN A 99 23.23 -10.12 -6.07
N ALA A 100 22.46 -9.03 -6.04
CA ALA A 100 22.95 -7.69 -6.37
C ALA A 100 24.08 -7.22 -5.42
N ILE A 101 23.96 -7.52 -4.13
CA ILE A 101 24.98 -7.19 -3.12
C ILE A 101 26.25 -8.00 -3.40
N ARG A 102 26.14 -9.30 -3.70
CA ARG A 102 27.29 -10.15 -4.04
C ARG A 102 27.99 -9.69 -5.31
N GLU A 103 27.23 -9.39 -6.36
CA GLU A 103 27.78 -8.85 -7.61
C GLU A 103 28.48 -7.51 -7.36
N THR A 104 27.97 -6.67 -6.46
CA THR A 104 28.63 -5.41 -6.07
C THR A 104 29.93 -5.66 -5.32
N ALA A 105 29.94 -6.63 -4.39
CA ALA A 105 31.15 -7.04 -3.67
C ALA A 105 32.23 -7.59 -4.62
N GLU A 106 31.84 -8.31 -5.66
CA GLU A 106 32.75 -8.84 -6.68
C GLU A 106 33.27 -7.73 -7.63
N ASN A 107 32.39 -6.84 -8.08
CA ASN A 107 32.74 -5.83 -9.09
C ASN A 107 33.40 -4.56 -8.50
N ALA A 108 33.13 -4.23 -7.24
CA ALA A 108 33.62 -3.02 -6.57
C ALA A 108 34.05 -3.32 -5.11
N PRO A 109 35.06 -4.18 -4.90
CA PRO A 109 35.43 -4.68 -3.58
C PRO A 109 35.87 -3.58 -2.61
N GLU A 110 36.54 -2.52 -3.09
CA GLU A 110 36.99 -1.40 -2.25
C GLU A 110 35.80 -0.58 -1.73
N LEU A 111 34.81 -0.30 -2.58
CA LEU A 111 33.58 0.40 -2.19
C LEU A 111 32.75 -0.45 -1.24
N PHE A 112 32.62 -1.74 -1.55
CA PHE A 112 31.91 -2.68 -0.71
C PHE A 112 32.53 -2.80 0.68
N ALA A 113 33.86 -2.94 0.77
CA ALA A 113 34.58 -3.02 2.03
C ALA A 113 34.47 -1.73 2.86
N ALA A 114 34.33 -0.56 2.21
CA ALA A 114 34.10 0.70 2.91
C ALA A 114 32.70 0.76 3.58
N MET A 115 31.69 0.14 2.95
CA MET A 115 30.32 0.09 3.48
C MET A 115 30.11 -1.07 4.46
N TYR A 116 30.73 -2.21 4.20
CA TYR A 116 30.62 -3.45 4.97
C TYR A 116 32.02 -3.95 5.38
N PRO A 117 32.61 -3.37 6.45
CA PRO A 117 33.98 -3.71 6.88
C PRO A 117 34.15 -5.19 7.26
N ASN A 118 33.06 -5.83 7.71
CA ASN A 118 33.01 -7.25 8.05
C ASN A 118 32.14 -7.98 7.02
N ALA A 119 32.57 -7.98 5.76
CA ALA A 119 31.89 -8.68 4.68
C ALA A 119 31.77 -10.19 4.98
N PRO A 120 30.65 -10.84 4.64
CA PRO A 120 30.53 -12.28 4.76
C PRO A 120 31.53 -13.05 3.88
N GLU A 121 31.87 -14.28 4.29
CA GLU A 121 32.64 -15.19 3.43
C GLU A 121 31.84 -15.58 2.18
N ALA A 122 32.52 -15.87 1.07
CA ALA A 122 31.88 -16.05 -0.23
C ALA A 122 30.87 -17.23 -0.28
N ASP A 123 31.06 -18.25 0.55
CA ASP A 123 30.21 -19.43 0.67
C ASP A 123 29.19 -19.34 1.82
N ALA A 124 29.23 -18.28 2.63
CA ALA A 124 28.32 -18.03 3.74
C ALA A 124 26.93 -17.56 3.26
N LEU A 125 26.20 -18.43 2.56
CA LEU A 125 24.93 -18.11 1.90
C LEU A 125 23.89 -17.48 2.85
N THR A 126 23.80 -17.96 4.08
CA THR A 126 22.87 -17.44 5.08
C THR A 126 23.16 -15.98 5.44
N ASP A 127 24.43 -15.62 5.55
CA ASP A 127 24.85 -14.27 5.92
C ASP A 127 24.61 -13.29 4.75
N TRP A 128 24.85 -13.74 3.52
CA TRP A 128 24.49 -12.99 2.32
C TRP A 128 22.98 -12.79 2.21
N LEU A 129 22.18 -13.82 2.52
CA LEU A 129 20.72 -13.70 2.51
C LEU A 129 20.23 -12.71 3.56
N GLN A 130 20.85 -12.70 4.74
CA GLN A 130 20.56 -11.73 5.81
C GLN A 130 20.79 -10.29 5.34
N LEU A 131 21.91 -10.02 4.65
CA LEU A 131 22.15 -8.70 4.03
C LEU A 131 21.07 -8.35 2.99
N GLY A 132 20.62 -9.32 2.19
CA GLY A 132 19.52 -9.12 1.24
C GLY A 132 18.19 -8.79 1.92
N MET A 133 17.93 -9.36 3.10
CA MET A 133 16.77 -9.05 3.93
C MET A 133 16.86 -7.62 4.49
N GLU A 134 18.00 -7.24 5.05
CA GLU A 134 18.24 -5.87 5.57
C GLU A 134 18.07 -4.81 4.47
N MET A 135 18.61 -5.06 3.27
CA MET A 135 18.41 -4.16 2.13
C MET A 135 16.94 -4.04 1.72
N THR A 136 16.16 -5.12 1.83
CA THR A 136 14.72 -5.08 1.57
C THR A 136 14.01 -4.18 2.59
N GLU A 137 14.40 -4.25 3.87
CA GLU A 137 13.83 -3.41 4.93
C GLU A 137 14.15 -1.93 4.72
N TYR A 138 15.41 -1.59 4.43
CA TYR A 138 15.81 -0.21 4.13
C TYR A 138 15.08 0.34 2.89
N PHE A 139 14.99 -0.45 1.83
CA PHE A 139 14.24 -0.04 0.64
C PHE A 139 12.77 0.24 0.96
N GLN A 140 12.13 -0.61 1.77
CA GLN A 140 10.74 -0.39 2.19
C GLN A 140 10.58 0.85 3.08
N GLU A 141 11.57 1.16 3.92
CA GLU A 141 11.56 2.37 4.74
C GLU A 141 11.63 3.63 3.86
N LEU A 142 12.53 3.67 2.87
CA LEU A 142 12.63 4.78 1.92
C LEU A 142 11.33 4.97 1.13
N VAL A 143 10.75 3.88 0.61
CA VAL A 143 9.50 3.93 -0.14
C VAL A 143 8.34 4.49 0.70
N ARG A 144 8.30 4.19 2.02
CA ARG A 144 7.28 4.76 2.91
C ARG A 144 7.35 6.28 3.00
N GLU A 145 8.56 6.82 2.98
CA GLU A 145 8.81 8.27 2.98
C GLU A 145 8.73 8.89 1.58
N SER A 146 8.35 8.11 0.56
CA SER A 146 8.37 8.53 -0.86
C SER A 146 9.76 8.98 -1.34
N LEU A 147 10.81 8.37 -0.77
CA LEU A 147 12.21 8.58 -1.13
C LEU A 147 12.74 7.39 -1.93
N ASP A 148 13.77 7.65 -2.73
CA ASP A 148 14.60 6.63 -3.36
C ASP A 148 16.08 6.82 -3.01
N PHE A 149 16.92 5.84 -3.34
CA PHE A 149 18.35 5.89 -3.03
C PHE A 149 19.07 7.09 -3.68
N GLY A 150 18.60 7.58 -4.83
CA GLY A 150 19.17 8.76 -5.49
C GLY A 150 18.85 10.04 -4.70
N THR A 151 17.61 10.16 -4.23
CA THR A 151 17.15 11.27 -3.40
C THR A 151 17.91 11.33 -2.08
N VAL A 152 18.17 10.18 -1.44
CA VAL A 152 18.98 10.12 -0.20
C VAL A 152 20.39 10.62 -0.44
N TRP A 153 21.02 10.23 -1.56
CA TRP A 153 22.37 10.67 -1.92
C TRP A 153 22.50 12.19 -2.09
N GLU A 154 21.45 12.87 -2.56
CA GLU A 154 21.46 14.34 -2.72
C GLU A 154 21.35 15.10 -1.38
N ILE A 155 20.88 14.44 -0.32
CA ILE A 155 20.60 15.05 0.99
C ILE A 155 21.73 14.80 2.01
N CYS A 156 22.62 13.83 1.74
CA CYS A 156 23.78 13.48 2.58
C CYS A 156 25.08 14.12 2.09
#